data_AF-A0A8X7YV86-F1
#
_entry.id   AF-A0A8X7YV86-F1
#
_cell.length_a   1.000
_cell.length_b   1.000
_cell.length_c   1.000
_cell.angle_alpha   90.00
_cell.angle_beta   90.00
_cell.angle_gamma   90.00
#
_symmetry.space_group_name_H-M   'P 1'
#
loop_
_entity.id
_entity.type
_entity.pdbx_description
1 polymer ?
#
loop_
_entity_poly.entity_id
_entity_poly.type
_entity_poly.pdbx_seq_one_letter_code
_entity_poly.pdbx_strand_id
1 'polypeptide(L)'
;MPPKLTRLLVSNLHQATIKQPVVRNMMKSLYFQFSAGVLPMYAVTFIGYWAYGSSTSTYLLSSVNGPVWVKALANISAFLQTVIALHIFASPMYEYLDTKYGIRGSPFSIRNLSFRVGVRGGYLTINTLVAALLPFLGDFMSLTGAISTFPLTFILANHMYLKAKKNKLTSLQKLWHWFNVCFFSLVSIAAAVSALRLIAVDSKTYHVFADL
;
A
#
# COMPACT_ATOMS: atom_id res chain seq x y z
N MET A 1 -5.20 -19.68 25.57
CA MET A 1 -6.54 -19.64 24.91
C MET A 1 -6.66 -20.84 23.97
N PRO A 2 -7.69 -21.69 24.11
CA PRO A 2 -7.81 -22.91 23.31
C PRO A 2 -8.15 -22.59 21.83
N PRO A 3 -7.61 -23.36 20.87
CA PRO A 3 -7.72 -23.08 19.42
C PRO A 3 -9.16 -23.04 18.89
N LYS A 4 -10.11 -23.71 19.56
CA LYS A 4 -11.55 -23.67 19.21
C LYS A 4 -12.18 -22.30 19.51
N LEU A 5 -11.77 -21.66 20.61
CA LEU A 5 -12.32 -20.36 21.02
C LEU A 5 -11.81 -19.21 20.13
N THR A 6 -10.56 -19.32 19.66
CA THR A 6 -9.99 -18.37 18.69
C THR A 6 -10.69 -18.45 17.34
N ARG A 7 -11.01 -19.67 16.84
CA ARG A 7 -11.82 -19.82 15.62
C ARG A 7 -13.23 -19.26 15.77
N LEU A 8 -13.87 -19.49 16.92
CA LEU A 8 -15.20 -18.96 17.21
C LEU A 8 -15.20 -17.42 17.32
N LEU A 9 -14.17 -16.82 17.93
CA LEU A 9 -14.05 -15.37 18.00
C LEU A 9 -13.77 -14.76 16.63
N VAL A 10 -12.88 -15.35 15.83
CA VAL A 10 -12.60 -14.88 14.45
C VAL A 10 -13.83 -15.03 13.57
N SER A 11 -14.58 -16.14 13.66
CA SER A 11 -15.83 -16.32 12.92
C SER A 11 -16.89 -15.31 13.34
N ASN A 12 -17.03 -15.06 14.65
CA ASN A 12 -17.99 -14.09 15.18
C ASN A 12 -17.61 -12.65 14.83
N LEU A 13 -16.32 -12.30 14.82
CA LEU A 13 -15.84 -11.00 14.36
C LEU A 13 -16.12 -10.81 12.86
N HIS A 14 -15.84 -11.81 12.04
CA HIS A 14 -16.14 -11.77 10.60
C HIS A 14 -17.64 -11.58 10.37
N GLN A 15 -18.48 -12.31 11.10
CA GLN A 15 -19.94 -12.14 11.06
C GLN A 15 -20.38 -10.74 11.51
N ALA A 16 -19.72 -10.16 12.52
CA ALA A 16 -20.00 -8.81 13.00
C ALA A 16 -19.62 -7.72 11.98
N THR A 17 -18.55 -7.90 11.21
CA THR A 17 -18.16 -6.97 10.13
C THR A 17 -19.12 -7.04 8.93
N ILE A 18 -19.74 -8.20 8.69
CA ILE A 18 -20.62 -8.44 7.53
C ILE A 18 -22.09 -8.03 7.81
N LYS A 19 -22.47 -7.84 9.08
CA LYS A 19 -23.85 -7.50 9.46
C LYS A 19 -24.17 -6.02 9.12
N GLN A 20 -25.33 -5.76 8.51
CA GLN A 20 -25.83 -4.38 8.40
C GLN A 20 -26.14 -3.86 9.81
N PRO A 21 -25.65 -2.67 10.24
CA PRO A 21 -25.46 -1.42 9.50
C PRO A 21 -24.03 -1.11 9.00
N VAL A 22 -23.02 -1.91 9.37
CA VAL A 22 -21.60 -1.61 9.11
C VAL A 22 -21.30 -1.51 7.61
N VAL A 23 -21.86 -2.44 6.82
CA VAL A 23 -21.68 -2.47 5.36
C VAL A 23 -22.24 -1.22 4.68
N ARG A 24 -23.41 -0.70 5.14
CA ARG A 24 -24.03 0.48 4.53
C ARG A 24 -23.20 1.74 4.78
N ASN A 25 -22.67 1.89 6.00
CA ASN A 25 -21.81 3.01 6.34
C ASN A 25 -20.47 2.92 5.61
N MET A 26 -19.90 1.71 5.49
CA MET A 26 -18.69 1.46 4.71
C MET A 26 -18.88 1.84 3.23
N MET A 27 -19.98 1.44 2.60
CA MET A 27 -20.25 1.79 1.20
C MET A 27 -20.42 3.29 1.00
N LYS A 28 -21.11 4.00 1.91
CA LYS A 28 -21.22 5.47 1.85
C LYS A 28 -19.85 6.14 1.96
N SER A 29 -19.02 5.68 2.89
CA SER A 29 -17.65 6.19 3.06
C SER A 29 -16.81 5.92 1.81
N LEU A 30 -16.95 4.75 1.20
CA LEU A 30 -16.25 4.38 -0.02
C LEU A 30 -16.65 5.28 -1.20
N TYR A 31 -17.95 5.51 -1.40
CA TYR A 31 -18.43 6.44 -2.43
C TYR A 31 -17.95 7.86 -2.19
N PHE A 32 -17.97 8.34 -0.94
CA PHE A 32 -17.45 9.66 -0.59
C PHE A 32 -15.94 9.77 -0.90
N GLN A 33 -15.16 8.75 -0.55
CA GLN A 33 -13.72 8.72 -0.82
C GLN A 33 -13.41 8.74 -2.33
N PHE A 34 -14.13 7.96 -3.14
CA PHE A 34 -13.90 7.92 -4.59
C PHE A 34 -14.47 9.11 -5.36
N SER A 35 -15.37 9.89 -4.77
CA SER A 35 -15.93 11.10 -5.39
C SER A 35 -15.19 12.37 -4.91
N ALA A 36 -15.32 12.69 -3.63
CA ALA A 36 -14.72 13.89 -3.05
C ALA A 36 -13.23 13.72 -2.73
N GLY A 37 -12.82 12.51 -2.30
CA GLY A 37 -11.44 12.26 -1.86
C GLY A 37 -10.39 12.33 -2.99
N VAL A 38 -10.81 12.21 -4.26
CA VAL A 38 -9.90 12.29 -5.41
C VAL A 38 -9.67 13.75 -5.86
N LEU A 39 -10.55 14.68 -5.47
CA LEU A 39 -10.44 16.09 -5.86
C LEU A 39 -9.12 16.74 -5.41
N PRO A 40 -8.64 16.57 -4.15
CA PRO A 40 -7.36 17.14 -3.73
C PRO A 40 -6.17 16.56 -4.52
N MET A 41 -6.21 15.25 -4.84
CA MET A 41 -5.18 14.61 -5.64
C MET A 41 -5.09 15.24 -7.04
N TYR A 42 -6.23 15.40 -7.72
CA TYR A 42 -6.26 16.04 -9.03
C TYR A 42 -5.88 17.52 -8.96
N ALA A 43 -6.33 18.25 -7.94
CA ALA A 43 -5.96 19.65 -7.76
C ALA A 43 -4.45 19.83 -7.63
N VAL A 44 -3.79 19.05 -6.76
CA VAL A 44 -2.33 19.08 -6.60
C VAL A 44 -1.62 18.69 -7.89
N THR A 45 -2.13 17.70 -8.62
CA THR A 45 -1.51 17.23 -9.87
C THR A 45 -1.61 18.29 -10.97
N PHE A 46 -2.80 18.86 -11.22
CA PHE A 46 -2.99 19.86 -12.27
C PHE A 46 -2.32 21.19 -11.95
N ILE A 47 -2.46 21.69 -10.73
CA ILE A 47 -1.82 22.95 -10.30
C ILE A 47 -0.30 22.76 -10.27
N GLY A 48 0.19 21.62 -9.78
CA GLY A 48 1.62 21.30 -9.74
C GLY A 48 2.22 21.23 -11.14
N TYR A 49 1.56 20.55 -12.07
CA TYR A 49 2.01 20.48 -13.47
C TYR A 49 1.98 21.84 -14.15
N TRP A 50 0.96 22.68 -13.91
CA TRP A 50 0.93 24.04 -14.44
C TRP A 50 2.10 24.88 -13.86
N ALA A 51 2.34 24.81 -12.55
CA ALA A 51 3.35 25.65 -11.90
C ALA A 51 4.80 25.26 -12.23
N TYR A 52 5.10 23.96 -12.34
CA TYR A 52 6.48 23.45 -12.43
C TYR A 52 6.78 22.64 -13.69
N GLY A 53 5.77 22.32 -14.50
CA GLY A 53 5.91 21.55 -15.73
C GLY A 53 6.49 20.15 -15.52
N SER A 54 7.19 19.66 -16.54
CA SER A 54 7.81 18.33 -16.57
C SER A 54 9.13 18.23 -15.79
N SER A 55 9.65 19.33 -15.24
CA SER A 55 10.93 19.38 -14.52
C SER A 55 10.79 19.15 -13.01
N THR A 56 9.68 18.56 -12.56
CA THR A 56 9.43 18.25 -11.16
C THR A 56 10.16 16.99 -10.74
N SER A 57 10.76 17.01 -9.55
CA SER A 57 11.28 15.79 -8.95
C SER A 57 10.12 14.91 -8.45
N THR A 58 10.41 13.62 -8.21
CA THR A 58 9.42 12.71 -7.62
C THR A 58 8.88 13.22 -6.28
N TYR A 59 9.75 13.81 -5.45
CA TYR A 59 9.35 14.40 -4.18
C TYR A 59 9.02 15.88 -4.36
N LEU A 60 7.75 16.16 -4.64
CA LEU A 60 7.26 17.49 -5.04
C LEU A 60 7.75 18.65 -4.16
N LEU A 61 7.83 18.47 -2.84
CA LEU A 61 8.26 19.53 -1.91
C LEU A 61 9.72 20.00 -2.16
N SER A 62 10.56 19.18 -2.80
CA SER A 62 11.92 19.59 -3.15
C SER A 62 11.97 20.57 -4.33
N SER A 63 10.99 20.54 -5.22
CA SER A 63 10.87 21.46 -6.36
C SER A 63 10.05 22.71 -6.04
N VAL A 64 9.33 22.74 -4.91
CA VAL A 64 8.47 23.86 -4.55
C VAL A 64 9.28 25.07 -4.09
N ASN A 65 9.01 26.23 -4.68
CA ASN A 65 9.56 27.53 -4.26
C ASN A 65 8.55 28.26 -3.37
N GLY A 66 8.96 28.69 -2.19
CA GLY A 66 8.07 29.32 -1.21
C GLY A 66 8.70 29.51 0.18
N PRO A 67 7.94 30.07 1.13
CA PRO A 67 8.43 30.33 2.48
C PRO A 67 8.91 29.05 3.17
N VAL A 68 10.07 29.13 3.85
CA VAL A 68 10.72 27.97 4.48
C VAL A 68 9.81 27.30 5.51
N TRP A 69 9.02 28.07 6.26
CA TRP A 69 8.09 27.55 7.27
C TRP A 69 6.98 26.66 6.66
N VAL A 70 6.48 26.99 5.46
CA VAL A 70 5.45 26.19 4.78
C VAL A 70 6.04 24.86 4.33
N LYS A 71 7.25 24.89 3.73
CA LYS A 71 7.95 23.67 3.32
C LYS A 71 8.26 22.79 4.53
N ALA A 72 8.73 23.37 5.63
CA ALA A 72 9.02 22.65 6.86
C ALA A 72 7.76 21.99 7.44
N LEU A 73 6.66 22.72 7.53
CA LEU A 73 5.38 22.19 8.02
C LEU A 73 4.87 21.04 7.14
N ALA A 74 4.97 21.18 5.82
CA ALA A 74 4.55 20.15 4.88
C ALA A 74 5.42 18.88 4.98
N ASN A 75 6.74 19.02 5.16
CA ASN A 75 7.64 17.89 5.40
C ASN A 75 7.32 17.19 6.73
N ILE A 76 7.10 17.94 7.82
CA ILE A 76 6.73 17.40 9.14
C ILE A 76 5.40 16.64 9.05
N SER A 77 4.40 17.21 8.37
CA SER A 77 3.11 16.56 8.14
C SER A 77 3.24 15.26 7.35
N ALA A 78 4.02 15.27 6.26
CA ALA A 78 4.30 14.06 5.46
C ALA A 78 5.02 12.98 6.27
N PHE A 79 5.97 13.38 7.13
CA PHE A 79 6.66 12.48 8.05
C PHE A 79 5.68 11.84 9.06
N LEU A 80 4.88 12.64 9.76
CA LEU A 80 3.91 12.15 10.74
C LEU A 80 2.87 11.21 10.10
N GLN A 81 2.36 11.57 8.92
CA GLN A 81 1.44 10.73 8.16
C GLN A 81 2.08 9.39 7.80
N THR A 82 3.35 9.37 7.39
CA THR A 82 4.08 8.13 7.07
C THR A 82 4.22 7.23 8.30
N VAL A 83 4.51 7.80 9.48
CA VAL A 83 4.60 7.04 10.74
C VAL A 83 3.27 6.36 11.07
N ILE A 84 2.16 7.08 10.93
CA ILE A 84 0.81 6.54 11.17
C ILE A 84 0.51 5.44 10.15
N ALA A 85 0.77 5.68 8.87
CA ALA A 85 0.54 4.71 7.80
C ALA A 85 1.33 3.41 8.04
N LEU A 86 2.61 3.51 8.41
CA LEU A 86 3.45 2.35 8.71
C LEU A 86 2.85 1.47 9.82
N HIS A 87 2.32 2.10 10.88
CA HIS A 87 1.69 1.37 11.98
C HIS A 87 0.40 0.67 11.55
N ILE A 88 -0.44 1.35 10.77
CA ILE A 88 -1.70 0.77 10.27
C ILE A 88 -1.41 -0.43 9.36
N PHE A 89 -0.46 -0.31 8.43
CA PHE A 89 -0.13 -1.38 7.49
C PHE A 89 0.62 -2.55 8.14
N ALA A 90 1.44 -2.30 9.17
CA ALA A 90 2.17 -3.35 9.85
C ALA A 90 1.29 -4.16 10.83
N SER A 91 0.17 -3.60 11.30
CA SER A 91 -0.71 -4.24 12.28
C SER A 91 -1.21 -5.64 11.86
N PRO A 92 -1.78 -5.85 10.66
CA PRO A 92 -2.22 -7.18 10.22
C PRO A 92 -1.06 -8.18 10.08
N MET A 93 0.13 -7.71 9.66
CA MET A 93 1.32 -8.54 9.56
C MET A 93 1.78 -9.01 10.95
N TYR A 94 1.81 -8.12 11.93
CA TYR A 94 2.15 -8.47 13.31
C TYR A 94 1.16 -9.48 13.89
N GLU A 95 -0.13 -9.30 13.65
CA GLU A 95 -1.17 -10.24 14.11
C GLU A 95 -1.04 -11.62 13.44
N TYR A 96 -0.72 -11.66 12.15
CA TYR A 96 -0.46 -12.90 11.43
C TYR A 96 0.76 -13.64 12.00
N LEU A 97 1.87 -12.94 12.24
CA LEU A 97 3.09 -13.52 12.81
C LEU A 97 2.85 -14.01 14.25
N ASP A 98 2.22 -13.21 15.11
CA ASP A 98 1.89 -13.60 16.48
C ASP A 98 1.01 -14.87 16.50
N THR A 99 0.05 -14.97 15.56
CA THR A 99 -0.82 -16.15 15.42
C THR A 99 -0.06 -17.38 14.90
N LYS A 100 0.79 -17.21 13.88
CA LYS A 100 1.56 -18.30 13.25
C LYS A 100 2.60 -18.89 14.20
N TYR A 101 3.28 -18.06 14.97
CA TYR A 101 4.28 -18.49 15.95
C TYR A 101 3.67 -18.82 17.32
N GLY A 102 2.33 -18.85 17.43
CA GLY A 102 1.62 -19.36 18.59
C GLY A 102 1.86 -18.56 19.87
N ILE A 103 2.14 -17.25 19.75
CA ILE A 103 2.42 -16.38 20.89
C ILE A 103 1.10 -16.13 21.64
N ARG A 104 0.82 -17.00 22.60
CA ARG A 104 -0.36 -16.95 23.46
C ARG A 104 0.13 -16.87 24.90
N GLY A 105 -0.11 -15.74 25.57
CA GLY A 105 0.28 -15.53 26.97
C GLY A 105 0.31 -14.05 27.34
N SER A 106 0.87 -13.75 28.52
CA SER A 106 1.07 -12.37 28.98
C SER A 106 1.87 -11.55 27.94
N PRO A 107 1.43 -10.33 27.60
CA PRO A 107 2.17 -9.45 26.70
C PRO A 107 3.55 -9.02 27.26
N PHE A 108 3.78 -9.21 28.57
CA PHE A 108 5.01 -8.84 29.27
C PHE A 108 5.94 -10.03 29.58
N SER A 109 5.62 -11.25 29.13
CA SER A 109 6.59 -12.34 29.23
C SER A 109 7.83 -11.99 28.42
N ILE A 110 9.03 -12.12 29.01
CA ILE A 110 10.31 -11.72 28.40
C ILE A 110 10.46 -12.32 26.99
N ARG A 111 10.06 -13.59 26.81
CA ARG A 111 10.09 -14.26 25.50
C ARG A 111 9.16 -13.61 24.47
N ASN A 112 7.97 -13.18 24.88
CA ASN A 112 6.99 -12.54 24.01
C ASN A 112 7.41 -11.09 23.70
N LEU A 113 7.98 -10.40 24.67
CA LEU A 113 8.50 -9.04 24.51
C LEU A 113 9.69 -9.02 23.55
N SER A 114 10.66 -9.92 23.71
CA SER A 114 11.81 -10.04 22.81
C SER A 114 11.39 -10.38 21.38
N PHE A 115 10.43 -11.29 21.19
CA PHE A 115 9.91 -11.59 19.85
C PHE A 115 9.20 -10.37 19.23
N ARG A 116 8.37 -9.67 20.00
CA ARG A 116 7.65 -8.49 19.54
C ARG A 116 8.60 -7.35 19.18
N VAL A 117 9.62 -7.09 19.99
CA VAL A 117 10.67 -6.10 19.71
C VAL A 117 11.48 -6.54 18.49
N GLY A 118 11.82 -7.83 18.37
CA GLY A 118 12.55 -8.36 17.22
C GLY A 118 11.78 -8.22 15.90
N VAL A 119 10.49 -8.60 15.87
CA VAL A 119 9.66 -8.51 14.66
C VAL A 119 9.36 -7.06 14.30
N ARG A 120 8.95 -6.23 15.27
CA ARG A 120 8.58 -4.83 15.00
C ARG A 120 9.81 -3.97 14.72
N GLY A 121 10.86 -4.14 15.51
CA GLY A 121 12.16 -3.49 15.31
C GLY A 121 12.80 -3.93 14.00
N GLY A 122 12.88 -5.22 13.73
CA GLY A 122 13.40 -5.76 12.48
C GLY A 122 12.62 -5.25 11.26
N TYR A 123 11.29 -5.24 11.31
CA TYR A 123 10.47 -4.65 10.24
C TYR A 123 10.80 -3.18 10.03
N LEU A 124 10.86 -2.36 11.09
CA LEU A 124 11.19 -0.95 10.98
C LEU A 124 12.60 -0.74 10.42
N THR A 125 13.59 -1.45 10.96
CA THR A 125 15.00 -1.37 10.52
C THR A 125 15.15 -1.74 9.06
N ILE A 126 14.52 -2.82 8.59
CA ILE A 126 14.57 -3.22 7.18
C ILE A 126 13.91 -2.16 6.30
N ASN A 127 12.74 -1.63 6.68
CA ASN A 127 12.08 -0.58 5.91
C ASN A 127 12.92 0.70 5.83
N THR A 128 13.51 1.13 6.94
CA THR A 128 14.39 2.30 6.98
C THR A 128 15.67 2.08 6.17
N LEU A 129 16.26 0.89 6.25
CA LEU A 129 17.44 0.53 5.47
C LEU A 129 17.13 0.55 3.96
N VAL A 130 16.04 -0.08 3.55
CA VAL A 130 15.59 -0.07 2.15
C VAL A 130 15.31 1.36 1.69
N ALA A 131 14.64 2.18 2.50
CA ALA A 131 14.39 3.59 2.18
C ALA A 131 15.69 4.41 2.06
N ALA A 132 16.69 4.15 2.91
CA ALA A 132 17.98 4.84 2.86
C ALA A 132 18.83 4.42 1.65
N LEU A 133 18.69 3.19 1.17
CA LEU A 133 19.42 2.64 0.03
C LEU A 133 18.77 2.95 -1.33
N LEU A 134 17.56 3.52 -1.35
CA LEU A 134 16.80 3.79 -2.58
C LEU A 134 16.89 5.28 -2.97
N PRO A 135 17.85 5.67 -3.84
CA PRO A 135 17.95 7.04 -4.36
C PRO A 135 16.76 7.44 -5.26
N PHE A 136 16.11 6.48 -5.93
CA PHE A 136 15.05 6.70 -6.94
C PHE A 136 13.68 6.24 -6.43
N LEU A 137 13.12 7.00 -5.48
CA LEU A 137 11.84 6.68 -4.86
C LEU A 137 10.70 6.51 -5.90
N GLY A 138 10.70 7.33 -6.95
CA GLY A 138 9.65 7.31 -7.98
C GLY A 138 9.60 6.04 -8.80
N ASP A 139 10.77 5.52 -9.17
CA ASP A 139 10.87 4.31 -9.96
C ASP A 139 10.49 3.08 -9.12
N PHE A 140 10.91 3.06 -7.86
CA PHE A 140 10.53 1.99 -6.93
C PHE A 140 9.03 2.01 -6.61
N MET A 141 8.42 3.20 -6.46
CA MET A 141 6.96 3.34 -6.34
C MET A 141 6.25 2.79 -7.58
N SER A 142 6.76 3.10 -8.77
CA SER A 142 6.20 2.62 -10.03
C SER A 142 6.30 1.10 -10.17
N LEU A 143 7.46 0.52 -9.80
CA LEU A 143 7.66 -0.93 -9.77
C LEU A 143 6.74 -1.63 -8.77
N THR A 144 6.64 -1.07 -7.56
CA THR A 144 5.76 -1.62 -6.50
C THR A 144 4.29 -1.55 -6.93
N GLY A 145 3.87 -0.46 -7.58
CA GLY A 145 2.54 -0.34 -8.16
C GLY A 145 2.28 -1.38 -9.27
N ALA A 146 3.27 -1.61 -10.13
CA ALA A 146 3.22 -2.60 -11.20
C ALA A 146 3.04 -4.04 -10.68
N ILE A 147 3.80 -4.43 -9.66
CA ILE A 147 3.84 -5.81 -9.14
C ILE A 147 2.74 -6.08 -8.10
N SER A 148 2.40 -5.08 -7.27
CA SER A 148 1.46 -5.25 -6.16
C SER A 148 0.08 -4.69 -6.50
N THR A 149 0.01 -3.38 -6.79
CA THR A 149 -1.28 -2.69 -6.91
C THR A 149 -2.08 -3.21 -8.09
N PHE A 150 -1.53 -3.25 -9.31
CA PHE A 150 -2.30 -3.69 -10.49
C PHE A 150 -2.83 -5.13 -10.35
N PRO A 151 -2.01 -6.13 -9.94
CA PRO A 151 -2.52 -7.48 -9.73
C PRO A 151 -3.54 -7.57 -8.60
N LEU A 152 -3.33 -6.85 -7.49
CA LEU A 152 -4.23 -6.94 -6.36
C LEU A 152 -5.59 -6.28 -6.63
N THR A 153 -5.61 -5.13 -7.30
CA THR A 153 -6.84 -4.35 -7.50
C THR A 153 -7.62 -4.78 -8.74
N PHE A 154 -6.95 -5.07 -9.86
CA PHE A 154 -7.63 -5.36 -11.12
C PHE A 154 -7.66 -6.85 -11.45
N ILE A 155 -6.59 -7.59 -11.21
CA ILE A 155 -6.54 -9.03 -11.56
C ILE A 155 -7.30 -9.84 -10.50
N LEU A 156 -6.88 -9.73 -9.24
CA LEU A 156 -7.40 -10.54 -8.14
C LEU A 156 -8.88 -10.22 -7.87
N ALA A 157 -9.28 -8.94 -7.85
CA ALA A 157 -10.67 -8.57 -7.60
C ALA A 157 -11.63 -9.14 -8.67
N ASN A 158 -11.27 -9.01 -9.96
CA ASN A 158 -12.06 -9.59 -11.05
C ASN A 158 -12.10 -11.12 -10.98
N HIS A 159 -10.97 -11.76 -10.67
CA HIS A 159 -10.90 -13.21 -10.52
C HIS A 159 -11.73 -13.72 -9.33
N MET A 160 -11.66 -13.05 -8.18
CA MET A 160 -12.49 -13.35 -7.01
C MET A 160 -13.98 -13.19 -7.31
N TYR A 161 -14.36 -12.13 -8.02
CA TYR A 161 -15.76 -11.90 -8.41
C TYR A 161 -16.28 -13.00 -9.34
N LEU A 162 -15.49 -13.41 -10.34
CA LEU A 162 -15.80 -14.53 -11.22
C LEU A 162 -15.97 -15.84 -10.44
N LYS A 163 -15.07 -16.13 -9.49
CA LYS A 163 -15.13 -17.33 -8.66
C LYS A 163 -16.34 -17.33 -7.72
N ALA A 164 -16.67 -16.19 -7.12
CA ALA A 164 -17.78 -16.06 -6.19
C ALA A 164 -19.16 -16.11 -6.87
N LYS A 165 -19.31 -15.59 -8.10
CA LYS A 165 -20.59 -15.53 -8.82
C LYS A 165 -20.68 -16.43 -10.06
N LYS A 166 -19.83 -17.46 -10.18
CA LYS A 166 -19.69 -18.32 -11.37
C LYS A 166 -21.02 -18.76 -12.03
N ASN A 167 -22.03 -19.11 -11.24
CA ASN A 167 -23.32 -19.63 -11.73
C ASN A 167 -24.40 -18.55 -11.95
N LYS A 168 -24.15 -17.29 -11.57
CA LYS A 168 -25.12 -16.18 -11.67
C LYS A 168 -24.76 -15.12 -12.72
N LEU A 169 -23.60 -15.26 -13.38
CA LEU A 169 -23.11 -14.31 -14.38
C LEU A 169 -23.48 -14.75 -15.79
N THR A 170 -23.93 -13.79 -16.61
CA THR A 170 -24.13 -14.00 -18.04
C THR A 170 -22.80 -14.21 -18.76
N SER A 171 -22.81 -14.88 -19.92
CA SER A 171 -21.60 -15.14 -20.70
C SER A 171 -20.86 -13.86 -21.09
N LEU A 172 -21.59 -12.77 -21.36
CA LEU A 172 -21.02 -11.46 -21.67
C LEU A 172 -20.28 -10.84 -20.46
N GLN A 173 -20.86 -10.94 -19.26
CA GLN A 173 -20.21 -10.46 -18.03
C GLN A 173 -18.95 -11.26 -17.71
N LYS A 174 -18.98 -12.59 -17.94
CA LYS A 174 -17.79 -13.44 -17.77
C LYS A 174 -16.68 -13.04 -18.73
N LEU A 175 -17.00 -12.80 -20.00
CA LEU A 175 -16.04 -12.33 -21.00
C LEU A 175 -15.45 -10.98 -20.63
N TRP A 176 -16.27 -10.04 -20.15
CA TRP A 176 -15.81 -8.72 -19.70
C TRP A 176 -14.80 -8.80 -18.56
N HIS A 177 -15.07 -9.60 -17.52
CA HIS A 177 -14.14 -9.76 -16.41
C HIS A 177 -12.84 -10.48 -16.83
N TRP A 178 -12.93 -11.48 -17.71
CA TRP A 178 -11.75 -12.15 -18.26
C TRP A 178 -10.90 -11.23 -19.14
N PHE A 179 -11.54 -10.39 -19.96
CA PHE A 179 -10.85 -9.37 -20.74
C PHE A 179 -10.08 -8.40 -19.84
N ASN A 180 -10.71 -7.89 -18.78
CA ASN A 180 -10.05 -7.02 -17.80
C ASN A 180 -8.85 -7.73 -17.14
N VAL A 181 -9.00 -8.98 -16.73
CA VAL A 181 -7.90 -9.78 -16.16
C VAL A 181 -6.72 -9.85 -17.13
N CYS A 182 -6.95 -10.23 -18.39
CA CYS A 182 -5.88 -10.33 -19.39
C CYS A 182 -5.24 -8.96 -19.69
N PHE A 183 -6.06 -7.93 -19.90
CA PHE A 183 -5.59 -6.58 -20.22
C PHE A 183 -4.74 -5.99 -19.10
N PHE A 184 -5.22 -6.00 -17.85
CA PHE A 184 -4.47 -5.47 -16.72
C PHE A 184 -3.25 -6.32 -16.37
N SER A 185 -3.24 -7.61 -16.71
CA SER A 185 -2.02 -8.44 -16.62
C SER A 185 -0.93 -7.95 -17.58
N LEU A 186 -1.30 -7.68 -18.84
CA LEU A 186 -0.36 -7.15 -19.83
C LEU A 186 0.15 -5.76 -19.43
N VAL A 187 -0.74 -4.89 -18.94
CA VAL A 187 -0.38 -3.55 -18.44
C VAL A 187 0.56 -3.65 -17.23
N SER A 188 0.30 -4.55 -16.29
CA SER A 188 1.16 -4.79 -15.12
C SER A 188 2.57 -5.24 -15.54
N ILE A 189 2.68 -6.16 -16.51
CA ILE A 189 3.97 -6.61 -17.05
C ILE A 189 4.69 -5.45 -17.75
N ALA A 190 4.00 -4.71 -18.62
CA ALA A 190 4.59 -3.58 -19.33
C ALA A 190 5.06 -2.48 -18.37
N ALA A 191 4.27 -2.18 -17.33
CA ALA A 191 4.63 -1.23 -16.29
C ALA A 191 5.83 -1.72 -15.47
N ALA A 192 5.91 -3.01 -15.14
CA ALA A 192 7.03 -3.59 -14.42
C ALA A 192 8.33 -3.52 -15.24
N VAL A 193 8.27 -3.89 -16.53
CA VAL A 193 9.42 -3.77 -17.46
C VAL A 193 9.87 -2.31 -17.59
N SER A 194 8.92 -1.38 -17.71
CA SER A 194 9.23 0.04 -17.78
C SER A 194 9.92 0.53 -16.51
N ALA A 195 9.36 0.22 -15.33
CA ALA A 195 9.95 0.60 -14.05
C ALA A 195 11.34 -0.02 -13.85
N LEU A 196 11.54 -1.29 -14.19
CA LEU A 196 12.86 -1.94 -14.15
C LEU A 196 13.87 -1.26 -15.07
N ARG A 197 13.44 -0.82 -16.26
CA ARG A 197 14.30 -0.06 -17.17
C ARG A 197 14.69 1.29 -16.57
N LEU A 198 13.76 2.03 -15.95
CA LEU A 198 14.09 3.30 -15.28
C LEU A 198 15.11 3.05 -14.15
N ILE A 199 14.86 2.08 -13.27
CA ILE A 199 15.79 1.70 -12.20
C ILE A 199 17.17 1.34 -12.76
N ALA A 200 17.23 0.58 -13.87
CA ALA A 200 18.50 0.17 -14.48
C ALA A 200 19.26 1.32 -15.16
N VAL A 201 18.57 2.38 -15.59
CA VAL A 201 19.19 3.58 -16.15
C VAL A 201 19.67 4.48 -15.01
N ASP A 202 18.82 4.72 -14.03
CA ASP A 202 19.10 5.62 -12.91
C ASP A 202 20.13 5.03 -11.95
N SER A 203 20.16 3.71 -11.76
CA SER A 203 21.23 3.06 -10.98
C SER A 203 22.64 3.23 -11.55
N LYS A 204 22.80 3.54 -12.84
CA LYS A 204 24.13 3.78 -13.44
C LYS A 204 24.74 5.12 -13.02
N THR A 205 23.91 6.08 -12.62
CA THR A 205 24.37 7.37 -12.10
C THR A 205 24.48 7.37 -10.58
N TYR A 206 24.16 6.26 -9.93
CA TYR A 206 24.21 6.13 -8.47
C TYR A 206 25.56 5.59 -7.99
N HIS A 207 26.22 6.35 -7.12
CA HIS A 207 27.34 5.91 -6.32
C HIS A 207 26.85 5.62 -4.90
N VAL A 208 26.93 4.34 -4.47
CA VAL A 208 26.40 3.83 -3.18
C VAL A 208 26.98 4.56 -1.97
N PHE A 209 28.19 5.10 -2.13
CA PHE A 209 28.80 6.05 -1.23
C PHE A 209 29.25 7.23 -2.09
N ALA A 210 28.89 8.46 -1.71
CA ALA A 210 29.63 9.62 -2.20
C ALA A 210 31.11 9.36 -1.88
N ASP A 211 32.00 9.51 -2.86
CA ASP A 211 33.44 9.49 -2.62
C ASP A 211 33.72 10.34 -1.36
N LEU A 212 34.32 9.70 -0.35
CA LEU A 212 34.90 10.35 0.81
C LEU A 212 36.13 11.14 0.39
#